data_AF-A0A2L2T0M2-F1
#
_entry.id   AF-A0A2L2T0M2-F1
#
_cell.length_a   1.000
_cell.length_b   1.000
_cell.length_c   1.000
_cell.angle_alpha   90.00
_cell.angle_beta   90.00
_cell.angle_gamma   90.00
#
_symmetry.space_group_name_H-M   'P 1'
#
loop_
_entity.id
_entity.type
_entity.pdbx_description
1 polymer ?
#
loop_
_entity_poly.entity_id
_entity_poly.type
_entity_poly.pdbx_seq_one_letter_code
_entity_poly.pdbx_strand_id
1 'polypeptide(L)'
;MVKSPHSTYYDPRLRQGAALVRARRPYLFKNTVTGLGLLGVVGSIYWYTLNAVGQDNFDDVKVPDAPKPVASKQASLLMKPVAQNAYQNSDRPMCNMLAN
;
A
#
# COMPACT_ATOMS: atom_id res chain seq x y z
N MET A 1 -23.83 -37.60 -35.38
CA MET A 1 -23.74 -36.69 -34.22
C MET A 1 -25.08 -36.00 -34.04
N VAL A 2 -25.92 -36.51 -33.15
CA VAL A 2 -27.24 -35.94 -32.85
C VAL A 2 -27.02 -34.61 -32.12
N LYS A 3 -27.49 -33.50 -32.69
CA LYS A 3 -27.41 -32.17 -32.11
C LYS A 3 -28.62 -31.98 -31.22
N SER A 4 -28.46 -32.16 -29.90
CA SER A 4 -29.52 -31.87 -28.94
C SER A 4 -29.97 -30.41 -29.11
N PRO A 5 -31.29 -30.12 -29.09
CA PRO A 5 -31.84 -28.80 -29.40
C PRO A 5 -31.50 -27.71 -28.37
N HIS A 6 -30.90 -28.08 -27.23
CA HIS A 6 -30.33 -27.15 -26.28
C HIS A 6 -28.93 -26.73 -26.75
N SER A 7 -28.85 -25.59 -27.44
CA SER A 7 -27.59 -24.96 -27.80
C SER A 7 -26.88 -24.43 -26.55
N THR A 8 -26.12 -25.30 -25.87
CA THR A 8 -25.25 -24.88 -24.78
C THR A 8 -24.22 -23.88 -25.30
N TYR A 9 -23.93 -22.88 -24.47
CA TYR A 9 -23.02 -21.76 -24.75
C TYR A 9 -21.55 -22.18 -24.99
N TYR A 10 -21.24 -23.43 -24.64
CA TYR A 10 -19.95 -24.09 -24.75
C TYR A 10 -20.04 -25.32 -25.67
N ASP A 11 -18.96 -25.58 -26.39
CA ASP A 11 -18.74 -26.83 -27.12
C ASP A 11 -18.56 -28.00 -26.14
N PRO A 12 -18.84 -29.28 -26.49
CA PRO A 12 -18.43 -30.46 -25.74
C PRO A 12 -16.97 -30.44 -25.24
N ARG A 13 -16.07 -29.71 -25.90
CA ARG A 13 -14.67 -29.51 -25.49
C ARG A 13 -14.44 -28.27 -24.62
N LEU A 14 -15.50 -27.72 -24.02
CA LEU A 14 -15.53 -26.49 -23.20
C LEU A 14 -15.02 -25.24 -23.92
N ARG A 15 -14.99 -25.26 -25.25
CA ARG A 15 -14.59 -24.10 -26.05
C ARG A 15 -15.75 -23.11 -26.13
N GLN A 16 -15.42 -21.83 -26.17
CA GLN A 16 -16.37 -20.76 -26.37
C GLN A 16 -17.09 -20.91 -27.73
N GLY A 17 -18.42 -21.04 -27.71
CA GLY A 17 -19.21 -21.11 -28.93
C GLY A 17 -19.25 -19.78 -29.69
N ALA A 18 -19.52 -19.82 -31.01
CA ALA A 18 -19.56 -18.63 -31.87
C ALA A 18 -20.57 -17.56 -31.39
N ALA A 19 -21.68 -17.99 -30.79
CA ALA A 19 -22.68 -17.10 -30.19
C ALA A 19 -22.12 -16.28 -29.02
N LEU A 20 -21.34 -16.92 -28.15
CA LEU A 20 -20.70 -16.31 -26.99
C LEU A 20 -19.63 -15.30 -27.41
N VAL A 21 -18.80 -15.65 -28.39
CA VAL A 21 -17.75 -14.75 -28.90
C VAL A 21 -18.38 -13.46 -29.43
N ARG A 22 -19.43 -13.55 -30.24
CA ARG A 22 -20.15 -12.36 -30.77
C ARG A 22 -20.70 -11.49 -29.65
N ALA A 23 -21.32 -12.09 -28.63
CA ALA A 23 -21.87 -11.36 -27.50
C ALA A 23 -20.80 -10.61 -26.69
N ARG A 24 -19.56 -11.14 -26.65
CA ARG A 24 -18.45 -10.54 -25.89
C ARG A 24 -17.57 -9.58 -26.68
N ARG A 25 -17.60 -9.60 -28.03
CA ARG A 25 -16.81 -8.69 -28.88
C ARG A 25 -16.77 -7.23 -28.42
N PRO A 26 -17.91 -6.58 -28.06
CA PRO A 26 -17.86 -5.17 -27.67
C PRO A 26 -17.15 -4.91 -26.34
N TYR A 27 -17.12 -5.89 -25.43
CA TYR A 27 -16.52 -5.74 -24.09
C TYR A 27 -15.07 -6.18 -24.05
N LEU A 28 -14.63 -7.07 -24.94
CA LEU A 28 -13.23 -7.49 -25.00
C LEU A 28 -12.32 -6.28 -25.25
N PHE A 29 -12.63 -5.46 -26.26
CA PHE A 29 -11.81 -4.29 -26.56
C PHE A 29 -11.86 -3.24 -25.43
N LYS A 30 -13.07 -2.88 -24.97
CA LYS A 30 -13.25 -1.85 -23.93
C LYS A 30 -12.58 -2.26 -22.61
N ASN A 31 -12.71 -3.52 -22.21
CA ASN A 31 -12.12 -4.02 -20.97
C ASN A 31 -10.60 -4.20 -21.09
N THR A 32 -10.08 -4.56 -22.27
CA THR A 32 -8.64 -4.60 -22.50
C THR A 32 -8.04 -3.20 -22.40
N VAL A 33 -8.68 -2.18 -22.99
CA VAL A 33 -8.21 -0.79 -22.89
C VAL A 33 -8.19 -0.32 -21.44
N THR A 34 -9.26 -0.56 -20.67
CA THR A 34 -9.30 -0.16 -19.25
C THR A 34 -8.29 -0.95 -18.42
N GLY A 35 -8.14 -2.25 -18.67
CA GLY A 35 -7.16 -3.09 -18.00
C GLY A 35 -5.71 -2.65 -18.27
N LEU A 36 -5.38 -2.34 -19.54
CA LEU A 36 -4.08 -1.81 -19.91
C LEU A 36 -3.83 -0.42 -19.34
N GLY A 37 -4.86 0.44 -19.29
CA GLY A 37 -4.78 1.73 -18.62
C GLY A 37 -4.43 1.59 -17.14
N LEU A 38 -5.12 0.69 -16.43
CA LEU A 38 -4.85 0.43 -15.02
C LEU A 38 -3.44 -0.13 -14.79
N LEU A 39 -3.04 -1.13 -15.58
CA LEU A 39 -1.69 -1.70 -15.51
C LEU A 39 -0.62 -0.66 -15.84
N GLY A 40 -0.86 0.22 -16.82
CA GLY A 40 0.04 1.30 -17.20
C GLY A 40 0.21 2.33 -16.08
N VAL A 41 -0.88 2.73 -15.41
CA VAL A 41 -0.82 3.68 -14.29
C VAL A 41 -0.10 3.08 -13.08
N VAL A 42 -0.43 1.85 -12.69
CA VAL A 42 0.23 1.19 -11.55
C VAL A 42 1.70 0.93 -11.87
N GLY A 43 1.99 0.43 -13.07
CA GLY A 43 3.35 0.16 -13.53
C GLY A 43 4.20 1.43 -13.63
N SER A 44 3.63 2.55 -14.08
CA SER A 44 4.35 3.82 -14.18
C SER A 44 4.70 4.39 -12.81
N ILE A 45 3.78 4.34 -11.85
CA ILE A 45 4.04 4.74 -10.46
C ILE A 45 5.15 3.87 -9.87
N TYR A 46 5.03 2.55 -9.99
CA TYR A 46 6.04 1.61 -9.47
C TYR A 46 7.42 1.88 -10.08
N TRP A 47 7.48 1.98 -11.42
CA TRP A 47 8.71 2.31 -12.13
C TRP A 47 9.31 3.63 -11.66
N TYR A 48 8.49 4.68 -11.55
CA TYR A 48 8.93 5.99 -11.09
C TYR A 48 9.48 5.91 -9.66
N THR A 49 8.80 5.21 -8.74
CA THR A 49 9.26 5.11 -7.36
C THR A 49 10.64 4.46 -7.24
N LEU A 50 10.93 3.41 -8.01
CA LEU A 50 12.26 2.81 -8.02
C LEU A 50 13.34 3.77 -8.51
N ASN A 51 13.06 4.52 -9.58
CA ASN A 51 14.02 5.46 -10.15
C ASN A 51 14.22 6.70 -9.27
N ALA A 52 13.16 7.18 -8.62
CA ALA A 52 13.21 8.38 -7.79
C ALA A 52 13.85 8.10 -6.43
N VAL A 53 13.49 6.99 -5.77
CA VAL A 53 14.05 6.64 -4.45
C VAL A 53 15.46 6.06 -4.57
N GLY A 54 15.77 5.36 -5.66
CA GLY A 54 17.10 4.79 -5.90
C GLY A 54 18.23 5.82 -6.04
N GLN A 55 17.88 7.11 -6.18
CA GLN A 55 18.84 8.22 -6.24
C GLN A 55 19.09 8.90 -4.88
N ASP A 56 18.47 8.42 -3.80
CA ASP A 56 18.66 8.99 -2.48
C ASP A 56 20.06 8.63 -1.93
N ASN A 57 20.89 9.65 -1.68
CA ASN A 57 22.22 9.47 -1.09
C ASN A 57 22.03 9.41 0.43
N PHE A 58 22.06 8.20 1.00
CA PHE A 58 21.83 7.92 2.43
C PHE A 58 22.93 8.48 3.36
N ASP A 59 23.56 9.60 3.01
CA ASP A 59 24.72 10.19 3.68
C ASP A 59 24.39 10.73 5.08
N ASP A 60 23.12 11.05 5.36
CA ASP A 60 22.67 11.47 6.71
C ASP A 60 22.38 10.28 7.65
N VAL A 61 22.31 9.06 7.10
CA VAL A 61 22.16 7.83 7.89
C VAL A 61 23.53 7.41 8.42
N LYS A 62 23.80 7.82 9.66
CA LYS A 62 25.01 7.44 10.41
C LYS A 62 24.96 5.93 10.70
N VAL A 63 25.59 5.11 9.86
CA VAL A 63 25.74 3.67 10.12
C VAL A 63 26.74 3.49 11.27
N PRO A 64 26.32 2.97 12.43
CA PRO A 64 27.25 2.70 13.51
C PRO A 64 28.13 1.50 13.12
N ASP A 65 29.46 1.65 13.15
CA ASP A 65 30.44 0.61 12.75
C ASP A 65 30.34 -0.70 13.55
N ALA A 66 29.64 -0.71 14.68
CA ALA A 66 29.42 -1.89 15.50
C ALA A 66 27.92 -2.10 15.77
N PRO A 67 27.40 -3.35 15.64
CA PRO A 67 26.07 -3.69 16.08
C PRO A 67 25.88 -3.28 17.54
N LYS A 68 24.99 -2.31 17.80
CA LYS A 68 24.67 -1.95 19.18
C LYS A 68 24.05 -3.19 19.84
N PRO A 69 24.62 -3.72 20.94
CA PRO A 69 24.00 -4.82 21.65
C PRO A 69 22.59 -4.37 22.07
N VAL A 70 21.59 -5.18 21.74
CA VAL A 70 20.15 -4.94 21.92
C VAL A 70 19.71 -4.86 23.40
N ALA A 71 20.64 -4.66 24.32
CA ALA A 71 20.47 -4.92 25.75
C ALA A 71 19.90 -3.77 26.59
N SER A 72 19.70 -2.55 26.07
CA SER A 72 19.42 -1.42 27.00
C SER A 72 18.29 -0.45 26.65
N LYS A 73 17.61 -0.60 25.51
CA LYS A 73 16.43 0.26 25.21
C LYS A 73 15.18 -0.17 25.99
N GLN A 74 15.11 -1.45 26.38
CA GLN A 74 13.98 -2.02 27.14
C GLN A 74 14.14 -1.79 28.65
N ALA A 75 15.38 -1.80 29.16
CA ALA A 75 15.66 -1.55 30.58
C ALA A 75 15.44 -0.08 30.99
N SER A 76 15.58 0.86 30.07
CA SER A 76 15.37 2.30 30.32
C SER A 76 13.89 2.74 30.25
N LEU A 77 12.99 1.89 29.73
CA LEU A 77 11.53 2.11 29.78
C LEU A 77 10.90 1.56 31.07
N LEU A 78 11.56 0.63 31.76
CA LEU A 78 11.11 0.09 33.05
C LEU A 78 11.49 0.98 34.24
N MET A 79 12.32 2.01 34.04
CA MET A 79 12.77 2.94 35.09
C MET A 79 12.57 4.39 34.62
N LYS A 80 11.32 4.80 34.37
CA LYS A 80 10.95 6.21 34.45
C LYS A 80 10.17 6.40 35.75
N PRO A 81 10.74 7.04 36.79
CA PRO A 81 9.93 7.38 37.95
C PRO A 81 8.82 8.35 37.50
N VAL A 82 7.63 8.14 38.03
CA VAL A 82 6.37 8.90 37.84
C VAL A 82 6.47 10.39 38.23
N ALA A 83 7.67 10.98 38.29
CA ALA A 83 7.88 12.36 38.72
C ALA A 83 7.91 13.39 37.57
N GLN A 84 8.16 12.98 36.32
CA GLN A 84 8.36 13.92 35.21
C GLN A 84 7.10 14.70 34.82
N ASN A 85 5.90 14.13 35.02
CA ASN A 85 4.65 14.79 34.63
C ASN A 85 4.21 15.90 35.59
N ALA A 86 4.77 15.96 36.81
CA ALA A 86 4.39 16.97 37.82
C ALA A 86 5.16 18.30 37.64
N TYR A 87 6.41 18.25 37.15
CA TYR A 87 7.23 19.45 36.96
C TYR A 87 6.83 20.27 35.71
N GLN A 88 6.23 19.61 34.70
CA GLN A 88 5.77 20.30 33.49
C GLN A 88 4.56 21.22 33.74
N ASN A 89 3.82 21.02 34.84
CA ASN A 89 2.58 21.76 35.12
C ASN A 89 2.78 22.93 36.09
N SER A 90 3.90 22.98 36.82
CA SER A 90 4.24 24.08 37.74
C SER A 90 4.79 25.32 37.04
N ASP A 91 5.29 25.16 35.81
CA ASP A 91 5.93 26.26 35.05
C ASP A 91 4.96 26.99 34.11
N ARG A 92 3.64 26.69 34.18
CA ARG A 92 2.65 27.49 33.44
C ARG A 92 2.56 28.87 34.09
N PRO A 93 2.88 29.96 33.39
CA PRO A 93 2.74 31.30 33.94
C PRO A 93 1.27 31.56 34.30
N MET A 94 1.00 31.91 35.55
CA MET A 94 -0.32 32.25 36.10
C MET A 94 -0.88 33.59 35.58
N CYS A 95 -0.49 34.03 34.39
CA CYS A 95 -0.83 35.36 33.87
C CYS A 95 -2.22 35.46 33.22
N ASN A 96 -3.06 34.41 33.28
CA ASN A 96 -4.23 34.30 32.41
C ASN A 96 -5.55 33.96 33.14
N MET A 97 -5.58 33.90 34.47
CA MET A 97 -6.80 33.52 35.22
C MET A 97 -7.68 34.69 35.70
N LEU A 98 -7.37 35.94 35.37
CA LEU A 98 -8.12 37.12 35.85
C LEU A 98 -8.88 37.90 34.75
N ALA A 99 -9.26 37.24 33.66
CA ALA A 99 -10.05 37.86 32.59
C ALA A 99 -11.34 37.08 32.29
N ASN A 100 -12.32 37.20 33.18
CA ASN A 100 -13.78 37.28 32.93
C ASN A 100 -14.56 37.13 34.23
#